data_AF-A0A354CTT4-F1
#
_entry.id   AF-A0A354CTT4-F1
#
_cell.length_a   1.000
_cell.length_b   1.000
_cell.length_c   1.000
_cell.angle_alpha   90.00
_cell.angle_beta   90.00
_cell.angle_gamma   90.00
#
_symmetry.space_group_name_H-M   'P 1'
#
loop_
_entity.id
_entity.type
_entity.pdbx_description
1 polymer ?
#
loop_
_entity_poly.entity_id
_entity_poly.type
_entity_poly.pdbx_seq_one_letter_code
_entity_poly.pdbx_strand_id
1 'polypeptide(L)'
;FCCDNDENTSEIAAELLKYAKIPLIADLTGKTFSDGKIPKGINTLICKSGDPYSFIKTEAARFVERKDDFFIFTHYGNIFFLEADTTEISEPIKCQPNMEEIIYEKCKSSCDILRVEVNSIDDALDFARNSHMSTLPVMFLSENVMALRMALMLYQGIALIDSSTLIPEKELEAMCKKYGAVVY
;
A
#
# COMPACT_ATOMS: atom_id res chain seq x y z
N PHE A 1 -9.82 29.64 8.08
CA PHE A 1 -11.18 30.10 8.36
C PHE A 1 -11.56 29.59 9.74
N CYS A 2 -11.49 30.47 10.74
CA CYS A 2 -12.12 30.23 12.04
C CYS A 2 -13.63 30.37 11.82
N CYS A 3 -14.38 29.31 12.08
CA CYS A 3 -15.81 29.40 12.28
C CYS A 3 -16.11 28.92 13.69
N ASP A 4 -16.37 29.90 14.56
CA ASP A 4 -17.27 29.75 15.68
C ASP A 4 -18.60 29.25 15.13
N ASN A 5 -18.92 28.00 15.41
CA ASN A 5 -20.28 27.48 15.45
C ASN A 5 -20.17 26.12 16.14
N ASP A 6 -20.77 26.01 17.33
CA ASP A 6 -21.14 24.75 17.96
C ASP A 6 -22.24 24.02 17.16
N GLU A 7 -22.11 24.00 15.83
CA GLU A 7 -22.92 23.19 14.94
C GLU A 7 -22.45 21.75 15.07
N ASN A 8 -23.08 21.09 16.05
CA ASN A 8 -23.39 19.68 16.14
C ASN A 8 -22.39 18.79 15.39
N THR A 9 -21.15 18.77 15.87
CA THR A 9 -20.07 17.88 15.38
C THR A 9 -20.52 16.42 15.28
N SER A 10 -21.52 16.00 16.06
CA SER A 10 -22.18 14.70 15.97
C SER A 10 -23.01 14.49 14.70
N GLU A 11 -23.68 15.51 14.16
CA GLU A 11 -24.43 15.40 12.89
C GLU A 11 -23.48 15.30 11.70
N ILE A 12 -22.44 16.14 11.70
CA ILE A 12 -21.38 16.07 10.67
C ILE A 12 -20.69 14.71 10.72
N ALA A 13 -20.35 14.21 11.92
CA ALA A 13 -19.79 12.88 12.08
C ALA A 13 -20.76 11.78 11.59
N ALA A 14 -22.05 11.88 11.91
CA ALA A 14 -23.07 10.93 11.46
C ALA A 14 -23.29 10.96 9.94
N GLU A 15 -23.11 12.11 9.28
CA GLU A 15 -23.19 12.22 7.84
C GLU A 15 -21.93 11.65 7.15
N LEU A 16 -20.74 11.99 7.65
CA LEU A 16 -19.47 11.46 7.15
C LEU A 16 -19.39 9.94 7.27
N LEU A 17 -19.98 9.36 8.33
CA LEU A 17 -20.09 7.92 8.52
C LEU A 17 -20.84 7.20 7.40
N LYS A 18 -21.79 7.86 6.73
CA LYS A 18 -22.52 7.24 5.60
C LYS A 18 -21.59 6.94 4.43
N TYR A 19 -20.47 7.66 4.33
CA TYR A 19 -19.53 7.59 3.22
C TYR A 19 -18.16 7.02 3.62
N ALA A 20 -17.85 6.92 4.91
CA ALA A 20 -16.56 6.46 5.40
C ALA A 20 -16.39 4.94 5.27
N LYS A 21 -15.50 4.51 4.36
CA LYS A 21 -15.08 3.11 4.18
C LYS A 21 -13.80 2.74 4.97
N ILE A 22 -13.24 3.69 5.73
CA ILE A 22 -12.02 3.57 6.53
C ILE A 22 -12.28 4.22 7.89
N PRO A 23 -11.67 3.75 9.01
CA PRO A 23 -11.74 4.44 10.30
C PRO A 23 -11.32 5.91 10.18
N LEU A 24 -12.24 6.81 10.52
CA LEU A 24 -11.97 8.25 10.54
C LEU A 24 -11.12 8.56 11.78
N ILE A 25 -9.90 9.07 11.55
CA ILE A 25 -9.06 9.62 12.61
C ILE A 25 -9.26 11.13 12.61
N ALA A 26 -9.77 11.67 13.70
CA ALA A 26 -9.96 13.10 13.89
C ALA A 26 -9.20 13.55 15.14
N ASP A 27 -8.39 14.60 15.01
CA ASP A 27 -7.83 15.30 16.16
C ASP A 27 -8.91 16.20 16.75
N LEU A 28 -9.28 15.91 17.99
CA LEU A 28 -10.36 16.57 18.72
C LEU A 28 -9.84 17.34 19.94
N THR A 29 -8.54 17.65 19.96
CA THR A 29 -7.91 18.44 21.02
C THR A 29 -8.68 19.74 21.26
N GLY A 30 -9.08 19.97 22.52
CA GLY A 30 -9.83 21.16 22.93
C GLY A 30 -11.36 21.07 22.83
N LYS A 31 -11.95 19.96 22.34
CA LYS A 31 -13.42 19.78 22.32
C LYS A 31 -13.90 18.81 23.40
N THR A 32 -14.89 19.24 24.18
CA THR A 32 -15.52 18.42 25.24
C THR A 32 -16.70 17.63 24.68
N PHE A 33 -16.62 16.29 24.71
CA PHE A 33 -17.76 15.42 24.41
C PHE A 33 -18.43 14.99 25.71
N SER A 34 -19.74 15.18 25.81
CA SER A 34 -20.56 14.49 26.80
C SER A 34 -20.74 13.04 26.37
N ASP A 35 -20.50 12.07 27.27
CA ASP A 35 -20.53 10.61 27.03
C ASP A 35 -21.77 10.05 26.30
N GLY A 36 -22.84 10.85 26.13
CA GLY A 36 -24.05 10.48 25.41
C GLY A 36 -24.15 10.89 23.92
N LYS A 37 -23.18 11.62 23.35
CA LYS A 37 -23.27 12.13 21.95
C LYS A 37 -22.38 11.39 20.93
N ILE A 38 -21.66 10.35 21.35
CA ILE A 38 -20.84 9.56 20.43
C ILE A 38 -21.78 8.64 19.63
N PRO A 39 -21.80 8.72 18.29
CA PRO A 39 -22.65 7.86 17.48
C PRO A 39 -22.29 6.38 17.72
N LYS A 40 -23.31 5.54 17.95
CA LYS A 40 -23.12 4.10 18.11
C LYS A 40 -22.56 3.50 16.80
N GLY A 41 -21.58 2.61 16.92
CA GLY A 41 -20.94 1.93 15.78
C GLY A 41 -19.60 2.50 15.34
N ILE A 42 -19.08 3.55 16.00
CA ILE A 42 -17.73 4.09 15.78
C ILE A 42 -16.78 3.58 16.86
N ASN A 43 -15.61 3.11 16.45
CA ASN A 43 -14.46 2.99 17.35
C ASN A 43 -13.82 4.39 17.50
N THR A 44 -14.17 5.12 18.57
CA THR A 44 -13.60 6.44 18.84
C THR A 44 -12.40 6.30 19.78
N LEU A 45 -11.24 6.77 19.33
CA LEU A 45 -10.07 6.95 20.19
C LEU A 45 -10.06 8.41 20.67
N ILE A 46 -10.31 8.62 21.96
CA ILE A 46 -10.23 9.95 22.57
C ILE A 46 -8.94 10.02 23.37
N CYS A 47 -7.96 10.77 22.85
CA CYS A 47 -6.77 11.14 23.62
C CYS A 47 -7.02 12.48 24.30
N LYS A 48 -7.02 12.50 25.65
CA LYS A 48 -6.86 13.75 26.40
C LYS A 48 -5.36 14.02 26.54
N SER A 49 -4.96 15.29 26.39
CA SER A 49 -3.59 15.71 26.66
C SER A 49 -3.23 15.38 28.12
N GLY A 50 -2.30 14.44 28.31
CA GLY A 50 -1.76 14.07 29.62
C GLY A 50 -2.17 12.72 30.19
N ASP A 51 -3.13 11.99 29.60
CA ASP A 51 -3.56 10.66 30.09
C ASP A 51 -3.20 9.52 29.11
N PRO A 52 -2.77 8.34 29.60
CA PRO A 52 -2.57 7.17 28.76
C PRO A 52 -3.93 6.60 28.32
N TYR A 53 -4.21 6.70 27.01
CA TYR A 53 -5.27 6.06 26.23
C TYR A 53 -6.35 5.29 27.03
N SER A 54 -7.48 5.95 27.33
CA SER A 54 -8.68 5.25 27.82
C SER A 54 -9.54 4.81 26.63
N PHE A 55 -9.64 3.51 26.38
CA PHE A 55 -10.48 2.95 25.32
C PHE A 55 -11.95 2.87 25.77
N ILE A 56 -12.84 3.61 25.11
CA ILE A 56 -14.28 3.42 25.28
C ILE A 56 -14.75 2.45 24.19
N LYS A 57 -14.95 1.19 24.56
CA LYS A 57 -15.37 0.13 23.65
C LYS A 57 -16.90 0.15 23.55
N THR A 58 -17.45 0.82 22.54
CA THR A 58 -18.90 0.76 22.27
C THR A 58 -19.18 -0.51 21.46
N GLU A 59 -20.02 -1.40 21.99
CA GLU A 59 -20.29 -2.71 21.42
C GLU A 59 -20.86 -2.69 20.00
N ALA A 60 -20.51 -3.76 19.28
CA ALA A 60 -20.94 -4.17 17.96
C ALA A 60 -20.43 -3.31 16.78
N ALA A 61 -19.11 -3.34 16.57
CA ALA A 61 -18.59 -3.27 15.20
C ALA A 61 -19.34 -4.31 14.35
N ARG A 62 -20.19 -3.84 13.44
CA ARG A 62 -20.60 -4.70 12.31
C ARG A 62 -19.31 -5.00 11.57
N PHE A 63 -18.85 -6.24 11.69
CA PHE A 63 -17.88 -6.77 10.74
C PHE A 63 -18.54 -6.71 9.37
N VAL A 64 -18.23 -5.67 8.60
CA VAL A 64 -18.43 -5.71 7.16
C VAL A 64 -17.48 -6.79 6.69
N GLU A 65 -18.04 -7.89 6.19
CA GLU A 65 -17.25 -8.93 5.56
C GLU A 65 -16.52 -8.28 4.39
N ARG A 66 -15.20 -8.13 4.54
CA ARG A 66 -14.36 -7.43 3.59
C ARG A 66 -14.19 -8.35 2.39
N LYS A 67 -14.95 -8.11 1.33
CA LYS A 67 -14.63 -8.61 0.00
C LYS A 67 -13.52 -7.73 -0.57
N ASP A 68 -12.31 -7.89 -0.06
CA ASP A 68 -11.15 -7.27 -0.68
C ASP A 68 -10.72 -8.16 -1.84
N ASP A 69 -11.25 -7.88 -3.04
CA ASP A 69 -10.71 -8.45 -4.28
C ASP A 69 -9.57 -7.55 -4.82
N PHE A 70 -8.92 -6.76 -3.94
CA PHE A 70 -7.85 -5.83 -4.31
C PHE A 70 -6.60 -5.98 -3.43
N PHE A 71 -5.44 -5.88 -4.07
CA PHE A 71 -4.12 -5.87 -3.45
C PHE A 71 -3.60 -4.45 -3.30
N ILE A 72 -2.82 -4.19 -2.25
CA ILE A 72 -2.21 -2.88 -1.99
C ILE A 72 -0.70 -2.99 -2.13
N PHE A 73 -0.13 -2.18 -3.01
CA PHE A 73 1.31 -2.10 -3.25
C PHE A 73 1.81 -0.67 -3.10
N THR A 74 3.14 -0.52 -2.96
CA THR A 74 3.74 0.81 -2.82
C THR A 74 5.00 0.91 -3.65
N HIS A 75 5.23 2.08 -4.24
CA HIS A 75 6.46 2.43 -4.96
C HIS A 75 6.78 3.92 -4.74
N TYR A 76 7.97 4.24 -4.23
CA TYR A 76 8.44 5.61 -3.97
C TYR A 76 7.43 6.52 -3.24
N GLY A 77 6.74 5.97 -2.23
CA GLY A 77 5.78 6.70 -1.40
C GLY A 77 4.36 6.81 -1.99
N ASN A 78 4.13 6.30 -3.21
CA ASN A 78 2.79 6.15 -3.77
C ASN A 78 2.17 4.81 -3.36
N ILE A 79 0.84 4.78 -3.24
CA ILE A 79 0.05 3.60 -2.89
C ILE A 79 -0.83 3.23 -4.08
N PHE A 80 -0.83 1.96 -4.45
CA PHE A 80 -1.58 1.40 -5.58
C PHE A 80 -2.58 0.37 -5.08
N PHE A 81 -3.79 0.43 -5.62
CA PHE A 81 -4.86 -0.53 -5.36
C PHE A 81 -5.11 -1.30 -6.66
N LEU A 82 -4.76 -2.58 -6.67
CA LEU A 82 -4.81 -3.43 -7.86
C LEU A 82 -5.91 -4.47 -7.71
N GLU A 83 -6.81 -4.56 -8.67
CA GLU A 83 -7.87 -5.57 -8.70
C GLU A 83 -7.36 -6.84 -9.40
N ALA A 84 -7.62 -8.00 -8.80
CA ALA A 84 -7.06 -9.26 -9.29
C ALA A 84 -7.40 -9.58 -10.77
N ASP A 85 -8.61 -9.20 -11.20
CA ASP A 85 -9.16 -9.61 -12.51
C ASP A 85 -8.84 -8.62 -13.65
N THR A 86 -8.47 -7.38 -13.33
CA THR A 86 -8.31 -6.30 -14.32
C THR A 86 -6.89 -5.73 -14.37
N THR A 87 -5.98 -6.21 -13.51
CA THR A 87 -4.59 -5.76 -13.46
C THR A 87 -3.82 -6.18 -14.71
N GLU A 88 -3.40 -5.19 -15.49
CA GLU A 88 -2.58 -5.40 -16.69
C GLU A 88 -1.08 -5.32 -16.36
N ILE A 89 -0.35 -6.39 -16.67
CA ILE A 89 1.09 -6.48 -16.40
C ILE A 89 1.85 -6.18 -17.69
N SER A 90 2.87 -5.33 -17.62
CA SER A 90 3.71 -5.05 -18.77
C SER A 90 4.46 -6.29 -19.25
N GLU A 91 4.81 -6.32 -20.54
CA GLU A 91 5.84 -7.24 -21.02
C GLU A 91 7.15 -7.10 -20.20
N PRO A 92 7.90 -8.19 -19.99
CA PRO A 92 9.15 -8.16 -19.23
C PRO A 92 10.17 -7.17 -19.80
N ILE A 93 10.66 -6.27 -18.95
CA ILE A 93 11.71 -5.32 -19.29
C ILE A 93 13.04 -5.90 -18.81
N LYS A 94 13.98 -6.07 -19.74
CA LYS A 94 15.35 -6.47 -19.42
C LYS A 94 16.12 -5.27 -18.86
N CYS A 95 16.80 -5.47 -17.75
CA CYS A 95 17.63 -4.45 -17.13
C CYS A 95 18.78 -4.03 -18.06
N GLN A 96 19.00 -2.73 -18.14
CA GLN A 96 20.11 -2.10 -18.86
C GLN A 96 20.54 -0.84 -18.10
N PRO A 97 21.81 -0.41 -18.21
CA PRO A 97 22.31 0.75 -17.46
C PRO A 97 21.50 2.04 -17.63
N ASN A 98 20.98 2.29 -18.84
CA ASN A 98 20.26 3.51 -19.21
C ASN A 98 18.81 3.17 -19.65
N MET A 99 18.04 2.57 -18.73
CA MET A 99 16.68 2.11 -19.01
C MET A 99 15.59 3.13 -18.63
N GLU A 100 15.93 4.38 -18.31
CA GLU A 100 14.99 5.41 -17.86
C GLU A 100 13.86 5.65 -18.88
N GLU A 101 14.23 5.79 -20.15
CA GLU A 101 13.27 6.02 -21.25
C GLU A 101 12.35 4.82 -21.46
N ILE A 102 12.89 3.60 -21.33
CA ILE A 102 12.12 2.37 -21.45
C ILE A 102 11.08 2.28 -20.32
N ILE A 103 11.49 2.57 -19.08
CA ILE A 103 10.60 2.58 -17.92
C ILE A 103 9.50 3.64 -18.13
N TYR A 104 9.87 4.85 -18.54
CA TYR A 104 8.94 5.95 -18.73
C TYR A 104 7.88 5.64 -19.80
N GLU A 105 8.29 5.14 -20.97
CA GLU A 105 7.37 4.78 -22.03
C GLU A 105 6.42 3.64 -21.61
N LYS A 106 6.93 2.67 -20.85
CA LYS A 106 6.09 1.59 -20.31
C LYS A 106 5.08 2.11 -19.28
N CYS A 107 5.46 3.05 -18.42
CA CYS A 107 4.53 3.68 -17.48
C CYS A 107 3.42 4.49 -18.16
N LYS A 108 3.59 4.89 -19.43
CA LYS A 108 2.56 5.58 -20.22
C LYS A 108 1.63 4.63 -20.99
N SER A 109 1.98 3.35 -21.05
CA SER A 109 1.09 2.34 -21.61
C SER A 109 -0.07 2.02 -20.66
N SER A 110 -1.04 1.24 -21.11
CA SER A 110 -2.21 0.82 -20.32
C SER A 110 -1.91 -0.29 -19.31
N CYS A 111 -0.70 -0.35 -18.77
CA CYS A 111 -0.30 -1.35 -17.79
C CYS A 111 -0.37 -0.76 -16.39
N ASP A 112 -0.74 -1.59 -15.42
CA ASP A 112 -0.82 -1.24 -14.00
C ASP A 112 0.44 -1.65 -13.24
N ILE A 113 1.14 -2.68 -13.72
CA ILE A 113 2.37 -3.20 -13.11
C ILE A 113 3.51 -3.20 -14.12
N LEU A 114 4.68 -2.74 -13.68
CA LEU A 114 5.92 -2.84 -14.44
C LEU A 114 6.63 -4.17 -14.13
N ARG A 115 6.68 -5.07 -15.11
CA ARG A 115 7.39 -6.35 -15.00
C ARG A 115 8.85 -6.21 -15.41
N VAL A 116 9.78 -6.55 -14.53
CA VAL A 116 11.22 -6.37 -14.72
C VAL A 116 11.94 -7.69 -14.54
N GLU A 117 12.76 -8.06 -15.53
CA GLU A 117 13.56 -9.28 -15.53
C GLU A 117 14.93 -9.01 -14.90
N VAL A 118 15.25 -9.71 -13.81
CA VAL A 118 16.48 -9.53 -13.04
C VAL A 118 17.18 -10.89 -12.85
N ASN A 119 18.25 -11.15 -13.59
CA ASN A 119 18.96 -12.44 -13.57
C ASN A 119 20.43 -12.32 -13.14
N SER A 120 20.93 -11.10 -12.94
CA SER A 120 22.26 -10.82 -12.41
C SER A 120 22.23 -9.77 -11.28
N ILE A 121 23.34 -9.65 -10.53
CA ILE A 121 23.50 -8.58 -9.53
C ILE A 121 23.55 -7.22 -10.22
N ASP A 122 24.14 -7.14 -11.42
CA ASP A 122 24.22 -5.91 -12.20
C ASP A 122 22.82 -5.47 -12.65
N ASP A 123 21.95 -6.40 -13.05
CA ASP A 123 20.56 -6.11 -13.41
C ASP A 123 19.82 -5.43 -12.24
N ALA A 124 20.00 -5.94 -11.02
CA ALA A 124 19.39 -5.38 -9.83
C ALA A 124 19.89 -3.96 -9.54
N LEU A 125 21.19 -3.72 -9.74
CA LEU A 125 21.80 -2.40 -9.57
C LEU A 125 21.33 -1.41 -10.63
N ASP A 126 21.27 -1.85 -11.88
CA ASP A 126 20.83 -1.04 -13.01
C ASP A 126 19.34 -0.69 -12.87
N PHE A 127 18.50 -1.63 -12.47
CA PHE A 127 17.11 -1.31 -12.14
C PHE A 127 17.02 -0.32 -10.98
N ALA A 128 17.72 -0.55 -9.87
CA ALA A 128 17.63 0.32 -8.70
C ALA A 128 17.99 1.78 -9.01
N ARG A 129 19.04 2.01 -9.82
CA ARG A 129 19.44 3.35 -10.27
C ARG A 129 18.34 4.06 -11.07
N ASN A 130 17.60 3.32 -11.88
CA ASN A 130 16.58 3.84 -12.78
C ASN A 130 15.15 3.78 -12.20
N SER A 131 14.94 3.06 -11.10
CA SER A 131 13.62 2.73 -10.55
C SER A 131 12.77 3.94 -10.16
N HIS A 132 13.41 5.05 -9.80
CA HIS A 132 12.76 6.33 -9.49
C HIS A 132 12.00 6.96 -10.67
N MET A 133 12.27 6.52 -11.91
CA MET A 133 11.53 6.94 -13.10
C MET A 133 10.19 6.21 -13.25
N SER A 134 10.00 5.09 -12.55
CA SER A 134 8.74 4.35 -12.61
C SER A 134 7.67 5.04 -11.76
N THR A 135 6.47 5.15 -12.32
CA THR A 135 5.27 5.63 -11.62
C THR A 135 4.29 4.50 -11.30
N LEU A 136 4.70 3.25 -11.50
CA LEU A 136 3.89 2.05 -11.30
C LEU A 136 4.56 1.13 -10.27
N PRO A 137 3.80 0.25 -9.59
CA PRO A 137 4.36 -0.83 -8.79
C PRO A 137 5.15 -1.79 -9.69
N VAL A 138 6.12 -2.48 -9.09
CA VAL A 138 7.08 -3.30 -9.81
C VAL A 138 6.93 -4.77 -9.44
N MET A 139 6.90 -5.61 -10.47
CA MET A 139 6.96 -7.07 -10.37
C MET A 139 8.28 -7.57 -10.89
N PHE A 140 9.01 -8.32 -10.07
CA PHE A 140 10.26 -8.94 -10.48
C PHE A 140 10.04 -10.35 -11.01
N LEU A 141 10.56 -10.60 -12.20
CA LEU A 141 10.78 -11.92 -12.76
C LEU A 141 12.26 -12.25 -12.64
N SER A 142 12.60 -13.42 -12.10
CA SER A 142 13.98 -13.84 -11.93
C SER A 142 14.12 -15.35 -11.97
N GLU A 143 15.24 -15.84 -12.44
CA GLU A 143 15.67 -17.24 -12.29
C GLU A 143 16.86 -17.36 -11.33
N ASN A 144 17.34 -16.24 -10.78
CA ASN A 144 18.52 -16.18 -9.94
C ASN A 144 18.19 -15.62 -8.54
N VAL A 145 18.30 -16.49 -7.54
CA VAL A 145 18.05 -16.17 -6.14
C VAL A 145 18.81 -14.92 -5.66
N MET A 146 20.10 -14.79 -6.01
CA MET A 146 20.92 -13.69 -5.51
C MET A 146 20.56 -12.37 -6.19
N ALA A 147 20.24 -12.42 -7.47
CA ALA A 147 19.77 -11.28 -8.23
C ALA A 147 18.43 -10.76 -7.66
N LEU A 148 17.47 -11.66 -7.43
CA LEU A 148 16.18 -11.30 -6.84
C LEU A 148 16.34 -10.73 -5.43
N ARG A 149 17.18 -11.33 -4.58
CA ARG A 149 17.47 -10.79 -3.23
C ARG A 149 18.03 -9.38 -3.28
N MET A 150 18.94 -9.12 -4.23
CA MET A 150 19.53 -7.79 -4.41
C MET A 150 18.47 -6.78 -4.87
N ALA A 151 17.65 -7.13 -5.85
CA ALA A 151 16.58 -6.27 -6.35
C ALA A 151 15.58 -5.92 -5.24
N LEU A 152 15.09 -6.92 -4.50
CA LEU A 152 14.17 -6.72 -3.37
C LEU A 152 14.76 -5.87 -2.26
N MET A 153 16.05 -6.00 -1.97
CA MET A 153 16.74 -5.20 -0.95
C MET A 153 16.87 -3.73 -1.35
N LEU A 154 17.07 -3.45 -2.64
CA LEU A 154 17.25 -2.09 -3.15
C LEU A 154 15.91 -1.38 -3.44
N TYR A 155 14.85 -2.15 -3.68
CA TYR A 155 13.55 -1.62 -4.07
C TYR A 155 12.90 -0.78 -2.97
N GLN A 156 12.39 0.40 -3.36
CA GLN A 156 11.74 1.35 -2.45
C GLN A 156 10.23 1.17 -2.47
N GLY A 157 9.74 0.10 -1.84
CA GLY A 157 8.32 -0.24 -1.84
C GLY A 157 8.00 -1.68 -1.45
N ILE A 158 6.79 -2.12 -1.81
CA ILE A 158 6.33 -3.51 -1.68
C ILE A 158 6.35 -4.08 -3.10
N ALA A 159 7.36 -4.89 -3.39
CA ALA A 159 7.53 -5.48 -4.71
C ALA A 159 6.65 -6.72 -4.87
N LEU A 160 6.17 -6.93 -6.10
CA LEU A 160 5.63 -8.23 -6.49
C LEU A 160 6.76 -9.13 -6.99
N ILE A 161 6.59 -10.44 -6.81
CA ILE A 161 7.42 -11.47 -7.40
C ILE A 161 6.52 -12.29 -8.30
N ASP A 162 6.94 -12.45 -9.54
CA ASP A 162 6.21 -13.23 -10.51
C ASP A 162 6.25 -14.72 -10.17
N SER A 163 5.07 -15.35 -10.03
CA SER A 163 4.92 -16.78 -9.75
C SER A 163 5.50 -17.71 -10.84
N SER A 164 5.75 -17.21 -12.06
CA SER A 164 6.41 -17.96 -13.13
C SER A 164 7.93 -18.09 -12.97
N THR A 165 8.52 -17.52 -11.91
CA THR A 165 9.92 -17.73 -11.53
C THR A 165 10.28 -19.20 -11.34
N LEU A 166 11.52 -19.57 -11.69
CA LEU A 166 12.07 -20.92 -11.43
C LEU A 166 12.66 -21.07 -10.02
N ILE A 167 12.59 -20.02 -9.19
CA ILE A 167 13.12 -20.04 -7.83
C ILE A 167 12.21 -20.92 -6.95
N PRO A 168 12.78 -21.84 -6.12
CA PRO A 168 11.99 -22.70 -5.26
C PRO A 168 11.09 -21.92 -4.30
N GLU A 169 9.86 -22.41 -4.10
CA GLU A 169 8.85 -21.79 -3.22
C GLU A 169 9.38 -21.47 -1.81
N LYS A 170 10.13 -22.39 -1.20
CA LYS A 170 10.76 -22.18 0.11
C LYS A 170 11.70 -20.97 0.14
N GLU A 171 12.41 -20.70 -0.96
CA GLU A 171 13.25 -19.51 -1.06
C GLU A 171 12.42 -18.24 -1.25
N LEU A 172 11.35 -18.31 -2.05
CA LEU A 172 10.40 -17.21 -2.24
C LEU A 172 9.74 -16.81 -0.91
N GLU A 173 9.20 -17.76 -0.15
CA GLU A 173 8.60 -17.52 1.17
C GLU A 173 9.57 -16.79 2.11
N ALA A 174 10.83 -17.25 2.15
CA ALA A 174 11.87 -16.64 2.97
C ALA A 174 12.17 -15.20 2.52
N MET A 175 12.17 -14.94 1.22
CA MET A 175 12.39 -13.59 0.65
C MET A 175 11.18 -12.68 0.90
N CYS A 176 9.96 -13.13 0.65
CA CYS A 176 8.72 -12.41 0.96
C CYS A 176 8.68 -11.98 2.43
N LYS A 177 8.97 -12.90 3.35
CA LYS A 177 9.00 -12.61 4.78
C LYS A 177 10.09 -11.60 5.16
N LYS A 178 11.26 -11.66 4.51
CA LYS A 178 12.41 -10.83 4.86
C LYS A 178 12.32 -9.42 4.27
N TYR A 179 11.87 -9.30 3.02
CA TYR A 179 11.87 -8.06 2.25
C TYR A 179 10.48 -7.43 2.11
N GLY A 180 9.42 -8.08 2.61
CA GLY A 180 8.06 -7.57 2.52
C GLY A 180 7.47 -7.66 1.11
N ALA A 181 7.95 -8.60 0.29
CA ALA A 181 7.46 -8.82 -1.07
C ALA A 181 6.29 -9.81 -1.10
N VAL A 182 5.53 -9.79 -2.20
CA VAL A 182 4.35 -10.65 -2.38
C VAL A 182 4.48 -11.42 -3.69
N VAL A 183 4.20 -12.73 -3.68
CA VAL A 183 4.13 -13.53 -4.91
C VAL A 183 2.78 -13.28 -5.57
N TYR A 184 2.78 -13.05 -6.89
CA TYR A 184 1.60 -12.81 -7.72
C TYR A 184 1.54 -13.77 -8.91
#